data_AF-A0A0E3UH78-F1
#
_entry.id   AF-A0A0E3UH78-F1
#
_cell.length_a   1.000
_cell.length_b   1.000
_cell.length_c   1.000
_cell.angle_alpha   90.00
_cell.angle_beta   90.00
_cell.angle_gamma   90.00
#
_symmetry.space_group_name_H-M   'P 1'
#
loop_
_entity.id
_entity.type
_entity.pdbx_description
1 polymer ?
#
loop_
_entity_poly.entity_id
_entity_poly.type
_entity_poly.pdbx_seq_one_letter_code
_entity_poly.pdbx_strand_id
1 'polypeptide(L)' 'MSSPFTVPPPTLDADEVKRRKNTLTMRAVVFFLCVSAITMLALPLPLPMPLRASVAAIDLIAALVVYALYRARR' A
#
# COMPACT_ATOMS: atom_id res chain seq x y z
N MET A 1 51.63 -4.79 15.74
CA MET A 1 50.55 -5.63 15.17
C MET A 1 49.24 -4.91 15.39
N SER A 2 48.80 -4.11 14.40
CA SER A 2 47.55 -3.35 14.43
C SER A 2 46.42 -4.24 13.90
N SER A 3 45.43 -4.52 14.73
CA SER A 3 44.22 -5.26 14.35
C SER A 3 43.48 -4.53 13.23
N PRO A 4 43.00 -5.23 12.18
CA PRO A 4 42.20 -4.59 11.15
C PRO A 4 40.89 -4.13 11.78
N PHE A 5 40.61 -2.84 11.65
CA PHE A 5 39.33 -2.23 12.05
C PHE A 5 38.26 -2.77 11.10
N THR A 6 37.68 -3.92 11.44
CA THR A 6 36.52 -4.47 10.73
C THR A 6 35.33 -3.58 11.07
N VAL A 7 35.03 -2.62 10.20
CA VAL A 7 33.77 -1.89 10.23
C VAL A 7 32.66 -2.93 10.08
N PRO A 8 31.76 -3.12 11.06
CA PRO A 8 30.66 -4.04 10.88
C PRO A 8 29.83 -3.58 9.68
N PRO A 9 29.37 -4.50 8.81
CA PRO A 9 28.49 -4.12 7.72
C PRO A 9 27.30 -3.36 8.32
N PRO A 10 26.80 -2.30 7.68
CA PRO A 10 25.62 -1.61 8.15
C PRO A 10 24.49 -2.65 8.21
N THR A 11 24.20 -3.14 9.41
CA THR A 11 23.04 -3.98 9.66
C THR A 11 21.88 -3.03 9.44
N LEU A 12 21.34 -3.03 8.22
CA LEU A 12 20.02 -2.53 7.94
C LEU A 12 19.11 -3.21 8.95
N ASP A 13 18.79 -2.50 10.03
CA ASP A 13 17.95 -3.02 11.10
C ASP A 13 16.74 -3.66 10.43
N ALA A 14 16.42 -4.90 10.78
CA ALA A 14 15.32 -5.64 10.16
C ALA A 14 14.02 -4.82 10.20
N ASP A 15 13.90 -3.93 11.20
CA ASP A 15 12.85 -2.94 11.37
C ASP A 15 12.83 -1.83 10.31
N GLU A 16 13.99 -1.38 9.82
CA GLU A 16 14.07 -0.38 8.76
C GLU A 16 13.69 -0.99 7.39
N VAL A 17 14.15 -2.22 7.12
CA VAL A 17 13.73 -2.99 5.93
C VAL A 17 12.23 -3.26 5.97
N LYS A 18 11.71 -3.64 7.14
CA LYS A 18 10.27 -3.89 7.36
C LYS A 18 9.44 -2.62 7.20
N ARG A 19 9.91 -1.45 7.68
CA ARG A 19 9.25 -0.15 7.44
C ARG A 19 9.20 0.23 5.97
N ARG A 20 10.31 0.08 5.25
CA ARG A 20 10.37 0.39 3.80
C ARG A 20 9.45 -0.54 3.00
N LYS A 21 9.47 -1.84 3.30
CA LYS A 21 8.58 -2.82 2.68
C LYS A 21 7.12 -2.51 2.95
N ASN A 22 6.75 -2.19 4.19
CA ASN A 22 5.37 -1.85 4.56
C ASN A 22 4.88 -0.57 3.84
N THR A 23 5.77 0.41 3.65
CA THR A 23 5.47 1.65 2.93
C THR A 23 5.17 1.38 1.44
N LEU A 24 5.98 0.52 0.80
CA LEU A 24 5.76 0.08 -0.58
C LEU A 24 4.46 -0.71 -0.72
N THR A 25 4.19 -1.62 0.21
CA THR A 25 2.95 -2.42 0.22
C THR A 25 1.71 -1.53 0.38
N MET A 26 1.72 -0.56 1.30
CA MET A 26 0.60 0.36 1.48
C MET A 26 0.31 1.20 0.23
N ARG A 27 1.35 1.68 -0.47
CA ARG A 27 1.19 2.38 -1.75
C ARG A 27 0.59 1.49 -2.83
N ALA A 28 1.06 0.25 -2.93
CA ALA A 28 0.52 -0.72 -3.87
C ALA A 28 -0.96 -1.01 -3.59
N VAL A 29 -1.34 -1.23 -2.32
CA VAL A 29 -2.73 -1.48 -1.91
C VAL A 29 -3.64 -0.32 -2.32
N VAL A 30 -3.24 0.93 -2.02
CA VAL A 30 -4.01 2.12 -2.43
C VAL A 30 -4.15 2.20 -3.95
N PHE A 31 -3.08 1.92 -4.69
CA PHE A 31 -3.12 1.92 -6.16
C PHE A 31 -4.08 0.86 -6.71
N PHE A 32 -3.98 -0.39 -6.23
CA PHE A 32 -4.87 -1.47 -6.66
C PHE A 32 -6.34 -1.21 -6.32
N LEU A 33 -6.62 -0.60 -5.17
CA LEU A 33 -7.99 -0.20 -4.79
C LEU A 33 -8.54 0.89 -5.75
N CYS A 34 -7.74 1.89 -6.09
CA CYS A 34 -8.13 2.88 -7.09
C CYS A 34 -8.37 2.26 -8.47
N VAL A 35 -7.49 1.36 -8.90
CA VAL A 35 -7.65 0.65 -10.18
C VAL A 35 -8.91 -0.21 -10.15
N SER A 36 -9.19 -0.92 -9.06
CA SER A 36 -10.41 -1.71 -8.88
C SER A 36 -11.67 -0.86 -9.00
N ALA A 37 -11.71 0.30 -8.30
CA ALA A 37 -12.82 1.24 -8.39
C ALA A 37 -13.04 1.76 -9.82
N ILE A 38 -11.96 2.12 -10.53
CA ILE A 38 -12.03 2.56 -11.94
C ILE A 38 -12.51 1.41 -12.83
N THR A 39 -12.01 0.20 -12.62
CA THR A 39 -12.38 -0.99 -13.41
C THR A 39 -13.86 -1.31 -13.24
N MET A 40 -14.38 -1.19 -12.01
CA MET A 40 -15.81 -1.36 -11.72
C MET A 40 -16.68 -0.34 -12.44
N LEU A 41 -16.19 0.87 -12.72
CA LEU A 41 -16.94 1.92 -13.43
C LEU A 41 -16.70 1.92 -14.95
N ALA A 42 -15.52 1.51 -15.40
CA ALA A 42 -15.11 1.55 -16.80
C ALA A 42 -15.46 0.28 -17.59
N LEU A 43 -15.39 -0.91 -16.99
CA LEU A 43 -15.76 -2.14 -17.71
C LEU A 43 -17.27 -2.27 -17.84
N PRO A 44 -17.80 -2.66 -19.02
CA PRO A 44 -19.20 -3.01 -19.19
C PRO A 44 -19.47 -4.36 -18.52
N LEU A 45 -19.48 -4.38 -17.19
CA LEU A 45 -19.85 -5.53 -16.38
C LEU A 45 -21.38 -5.71 -16.46
N PRO A 46 -21.89 -6.96 -16.52
CA PRO A 46 -23.32 -7.26 -16.48
C PRO A 46 -23.94 -7.07 -15.08
N LEU A 47 -23.38 -6.15 -14.28
CA LEU A 47 -23.83 -5.81 -12.95
C LEU A 47 -24.66 -4.52 -13.02
N PRO A 48 -25.76 -4.42 -12.26
CA PRO A 48 -26.54 -3.20 -12.19
C PRO A 48 -25.68 -2.04 -11.65
N MET A 49 -25.84 -0.87 -12.27
CA MET A 49 -25.20 0.41 -11.90
C MET A 49 -25.06 0.65 -10.38
N PRO A 50 -26.11 0.48 -9.54
CA PRO A 50 -25.99 0.72 -8.10
C PRO A 50 -25.01 -0.22 -7.39
N LEU A 51 -24.89 -1.49 -7.83
CA LEU A 51 -23.90 -2.42 -7.25
C LEU A 51 -22.48 -1.99 -7.64
N ARG A 52 -22.27 -1.56 -8.88
CA ARG A 52 -20.97 -1.07 -9.37
C ARG A 52 -20.51 0.18 -8.60
N ALA A 53 -21.43 1.12 -8.36
CA ALA A 53 -21.17 2.31 -7.55
C ALA A 53 -20.86 1.97 -6.09
N SER A 54 -21.57 0.98 -5.51
CA SER A 54 -21.34 0.54 -4.13
C SER A 54 -19.94 -0.07 -3.96
N VAL A 55 -19.52 -0.94 -4.89
CA VAL A 55 -18.19 -1.54 -4.87
C VAL A 55 -17.10 -0.49 -5.05
N ALA A 56 -17.26 0.43 -6.01
CA ALA A 56 -16.32 1.53 -6.21
C ALA A 56 -16.20 2.45 -4.98
N ALA A 57 -17.31 2.71 -4.29
CA ALA A 57 -17.32 3.48 -3.04
C ALA A 57 -16.59 2.75 -1.90
N ILE A 58 -16.81 1.43 -1.75
CA ILE A 58 -16.11 0.61 -0.76
C ILE A 58 -14.60 0.62 -1.01
N ASP A 59 -14.17 0.46 -2.27
CA ASP A 59 -12.75 0.48 -2.65
C ASP A 59 -12.10 1.84 -2.35
N LEU A 60 -12.80 2.94 -2.61
CA LEU A 60 -12.34 4.30 -2.28
C LEU A 60 -12.22 4.52 -0.76
N ILE A 61 -13.20 4.05 0.02
CA ILE A 61 -13.17 4.14 1.49
C ILE A 61 -12.00 3.30 2.02
N ALA A 62 -11.81 2.09 1.53
CA ALA A 62 -10.69 1.23 1.91
C ALA A 62 -9.34 1.90 1.59
N ALA A 63 -9.21 2.54 0.42
CA ALA A 63 -8.02 3.27 0.04
C ALA A 63 -7.73 4.44 0.99
N LEU A 64 -8.79 5.19 1.36
CA LEU A 64 -8.70 6.31 2.29
C LEU A 64 -8.32 5.86 3.70
N VAL A 65 -8.87 4.74 4.19
CA VAL A 65 -8.52 4.14 5.48
C VAL A 65 -7.06 3.68 5.49
N VAL A 66 -6.61 2.98 4.45
CA VAL A 66 -5.20 2.55 4.33
C VAL A 66 -4.27 3.77 4.31
N TYR A 67 -4.65 4.81 3.59
CA TYR A 67 -3.90 6.07 3.56
C TYR A 67 -3.87 6.78 4.93
N ALA A 68 -5.00 6.84 5.62
CA ALA A 68 -5.10 7.44 6.96
C ALA A 68 -4.27 6.65 7.99
N LEU A 69 -4.33 5.32 7.96
CA LEU A 69 -3.51 4.44 8.81
C LEU A 69 -2.01 4.59 8.51
N TYR A 70 -1.64 4.74 7.24
CA TYR A 70 -0.26 5.04 6.86
C TYR A 70 0.18 6.40 7.41
N ARG A 71 -0.66 7.43 7.26
CA ARG A 71 -0.38 8.78 7.75
C ARG A 71 -0.28 8.84 9.27
N ALA A 72 -1.11 8.10 10.00
CA ALA A 72 -1.08 8.03 11.46
C ALA A 72 0.14 7.26 12.00
N ARG A 73 0.81 6.45 11.17
CA ARG A 73 2.03 5.70 11.53
C ARG A 73 3.34 6.42 11.18
N ARG A 74 3.25 7.57 10.50
CA ARG A 74 4.39 8.47 10.25
C ARG A 74 4.50 9.48 11.37
#